data_AF-A0A8C7XKI3-F1
#
_entry.id   AF-A0A8C7XKI3-F1
#
_cell.length_a   1.000
_cell.length_b   1.000
_cell.length_c   1.000
_cell.angle_alpha   90.00
_cell.angle_beta   90.00
_cell.angle_gamma   90.00
#
_symmetry.space_group_name_H-M   'P 1'
#
loop_
_entity.id
_entity.type
_entity.pdbx_description
1 polymer ?
#
loop_
_entity_poly.entity_id
_entity_poly.type
_entity_poly.pdbx_seq_one_letter_code
_entity_poly.pdbx_strand_id
1 'polypeptide(L)'
;MEKMLLRFPCVHRLVSDCIWTPAHNKQRVLLLRKSCRIAQRFSTASGRCSSKEGQNSDAPPPDSELASRRSLLSRRRRQLSPLERISSLLPQEVLSTEVEQLREQIQQQQHDGDTNIHRKAFEQEQREAETVPKQEDLETYEAADAAEVANIPSHTEETADRPPGARLLTFGELLIAEYRKNRRVEFRKMFQLQAGSRLQSSWGVILHEDIAGHPAGCFLKTSRGVSIFIRRASLEDYVLYMKRGPAIAYPKDAANMLMMMDVTEGDCVLESGSGSGAMSLFLSRAVGSKGTVVSLEVRKDHHKRAVLNYERWRKSWSLHRGEQWPDNVEFYNADLCTASPLLSGRAFNAIALDMIRPHLALPTVLPHLYPGAVCAVYLANITQVIDLLEGLRCCGLPVLCERITEMPVRDWLVAPALQKDGQFHTRQAPPTEEDETHTAEEDSANDGSSPAFGSVPYIARPHPEQMSHTAFLVKLRKYTH
;
A
#
# COMPACT_ATOMS: atom_id res chain seq x y z
N MET A 1 12.03 -30.34 63.13
CA MET A 1 11.04 -29.46 63.78
C MET A 1 10.54 -28.52 62.70
N GLU A 2 9.51 -28.98 61.98
CA GLU A 2 8.15 -28.40 61.93
C GLU A 2 8.07 -27.23 60.92
N LYS A 3 7.70 -27.49 59.65
CA LYS A 3 6.33 -27.56 59.08
C LYS A 3 5.53 -26.26 59.24
N MET A 4 5.25 -25.59 58.12
CA MET A 4 3.91 -25.08 57.86
C MET A 4 3.58 -25.17 56.36
N LEU A 5 2.70 -26.12 56.05
CA LEU A 5 1.95 -26.21 54.80
C LEU A 5 0.85 -25.15 54.79
N LEU A 6 0.53 -24.61 53.60
CA LEU A 6 -0.82 -24.13 53.30
C LEU A 6 -1.27 -24.69 51.94
N ARG A 7 -2.34 -25.48 51.99
CA ARG A 7 -3.04 -26.12 50.87
C ARG A 7 -4.21 -25.23 50.40
N PHE A 8 -4.43 -25.26 49.08
CA PHE A 8 -5.61 -25.05 48.23
C PHE A 8 -7.02 -24.85 48.85
N PRO A 9 -7.96 -24.26 48.05
CA PRO A 9 -8.85 -25.15 47.30
C PRO A 9 -9.01 -24.82 45.81
N CYS A 10 -9.04 -25.90 45.02
CA CYS A 10 -9.62 -25.99 43.68
C CYS A 10 -11.09 -25.59 43.67
N VAL A 11 -11.53 -24.91 42.60
CA VAL A 11 -12.93 -24.91 42.18
C VAL A 11 -13.02 -25.51 40.79
N HIS A 12 -13.53 -26.73 40.75
CA HIS A 12 -13.93 -27.47 39.56
C HIS A 12 -15.30 -26.94 39.12
N ARG A 13 -15.48 -26.57 37.84
CA ARG A 13 -16.81 -26.51 37.23
C ARG A 13 -16.79 -27.11 35.83
N LEU A 14 -17.34 -28.32 35.77
CA LEU A 14 -17.77 -29.04 34.59
C LEU A 14 -18.98 -28.32 33.97
N VAL A 15 -18.98 -28.07 32.65
CA VAL A 15 -20.19 -28.13 31.82
C VAL A 15 -19.83 -28.63 30.41
N SER A 16 -20.25 -29.86 30.20
CA SER A 16 -20.70 -30.60 29.00
C SER A 16 -20.40 -30.10 27.58
N ASP A 17 -19.79 -31.01 26.84
CA ASP A 17 -19.84 -31.18 25.39
C ASP A 17 -21.28 -31.27 24.85
N CYS A 18 -21.52 -30.60 23.72
CA CYS A 18 -22.58 -30.97 22.78
C CYS A 18 -22.02 -30.94 21.36
N ILE A 19 -21.66 -32.12 20.87
CA ILE A 19 -21.37 -32.43 19.47
C ILE A 19 -22.69 -32.48 18.71
N TRP A 20 -22.83 -31.72 17.63
CA TRP A 20 -23.88 -31.94 16.64
C TRP A 20 -23.42 -31.56 15.22
N THR A 21 -23.15 -32.59 14.42
CA THR A 21 -23.21 -32.64 12.95
C THR A 21 -23.64 -34.07 12.63
N PRO A 22 -24.52 -34.35 11.63
CA PRO A 22 -24.28 -33.95 10.24
C PRO A 22 -25.54 -33.67 9.39
N ALA A 23 -25.39 -32.94 8.27
CA ALA A 23 -26.09 -33.28 7.02
C ALA A 23 -25.59 -32.44 5.84
N HIS A 24 -25.19 -33.14 4.79
CA HIS A 24 -25.00 -32.64 3.44
C HIS A 24 -26.28 -32.05 2.86
N ASN A 25 -26.18 -30.90 2.18
CA ASN A 25 -26.97 -30.72 0.96
C ASN A 25 -26.20 -29.89 -0.08
N LYS A 26 -26.09 -30.48 -1.29
CA LYS A 26 -25.44 -29.90 -2.46
C LYS A 26 -26.48 -29.07 -3.20
N GLN A 27 -26.25 -27.77 -3.37
CA GLN A 27 -26.83 -27.02 -4.48
C GLN A 27 -25.77 -26.14 -5.15
N ARG A 28 -25.52 -26.47 -6.42
CA ARG A 28 -24.79 -25.65 -7.39
C ARG A 28 -25.60 -24.38 -7.64
N VAL A 29 -24.99 -23.21 -7.44
CA VAL A 29 -25.42 -21.98 -8.10
C VAL A 29 -24.23 -21.42 -8.87
N LEU A 30 -24.37 -21.45 -10.19
CA LEU A 30 -23.53 -20.73 -11.14
C LEU A 30 -23.91 -19.25 -11.06
N LEU A 31 -22.97 -18.35 -10.73
CA LEU A 31 -23.12 -16.93 -11.00
C LEU A 31 -21.82 -16.36 -11.56
N LEU A 32 -21.88 -16.04 -12.86
CA LEU A 32 -20.92 -15.21 -13.58
C LEU A 32 -21.11 -13.73 -13.20
N ARG A 33 -19.98 -13.00 -13.22
CA ARG A 33 -19.84 -11.57 -13.55
C ARG A 33 -20.31 -10.51 -12.53
N LYS A 34 -19.34 -9.82 -11.90
CA LYS A 34 -18.82 -8.49 -12.31
C LYS A 34 -17.96 -7.92 -11.17
N SER A 35 -16.68 -7.68 -11.45
CA SER A 35 -15.76 -7.00 -10.53
C SER A 35 -16.07 -5.49 -10.55
N CYS A 36 -16.91 -5.03 -9.63
CA CYS A 36 -17.11 -3.60 -9.39
C CYS A 36 -16.01 -3.11 -8.44
N ARG A 37 -15.13 -2.22 -8.91
CA ARG A 37 -14.23 -1.46 -8.04
C ARG A 37 -15.06 -0.40 -7.33
N ILE A 38 -15.47 -0.66 -6.09
CA ILE A 38 -16.17 0.31 -5.27
C ILE A 38 -15.11 1.19 -4.58
N ALA A 39 -15.05 2.45 -5.00
CA ALA A 39 -14.50 3.52 -4.18
C ALA A 39 -15.54 3.85 -3.10
N GLN A 40 -15.33 3.41 -1.86
CA GLN A 40 -16.18 3.80 -0.74
C GLN A 40 -15.76 5.18 -0.23
N ARG A 41 -16.61 6.18 -0.50
CA ARG A 41 -16.73 7.39 0.33
C ARG A 41 -17.69 7.06 1.46
N PHE A 42 -17.27 7.28 2.70
CA PHE A 42 -18.13 7.13 3.88
C PHE A 42 -19.21 8.22 3.88
N SER A 43 -20.47 7.81 3.92
CA SER A 43 -21.60 8.66 4.32
C SER A 43 -22.34 7.93 5.44
N THR A 44 -22.46 8.57 6.59
CA THR A 44 -23.18 8.11 7.77
C THR A 44 -24.68 8.14 7.52
N ALA A 45 -25.35 6.99 7.57
CA ALA A 45 -26.79 6.91 7.65
C ALA A 45 -27.20 6.02 8.84
N SER A 46 -27.88 6.65 9.80
CA SER A 46 -28.54 6.02 10.94
C SER A 46 -29.79 5.29 10.45
N GLY A 47 -29.89 3.99 10.72
CA GLY A 47 -31.11 3.22 10.50
C GLY A 47 -32.06 3.29 11.70
N ARG A 48 -33.36 3.28 11.44
CA ARG A 48 -34.37 2.72 12.35
C ARG A 48 -35.54 2.11 11.59
N CYS A 49 -36.05 1.06 12.20
CA CYS A 49 -37.03 0.07 11.79
C CYS A 49 -38.47 0.53 12.12
N SER A 50 -39.48 0.19 11.31
CA SER A 50 -40.57 -0.76 11.69
C SER A 50 -41.83 -0.69 10.80
N SER A 51 -42.49 -1.85 10.72
CA SER A 51 -43.93 -2.14 10.62
C SER A 51 -44.75 -1.82 9.35
N LYS A 52 -45.54 -2.83 8.97
CA LYS A 52 -46.57 -2.92 7.93
C LYS A 52 -47.91 -2.31 8.39
N GLU A 53 -48.81 -2.15 7.40
CA GLU A 53 -50.26 -1.84 7.37
C GLU A 53 -50.50 -0.50 6.67
N GLY A 54 -51.44 -0.26 5.75
CA GLY A 54 -52.60 -0.98 5.24
C GLY A 54 -53.67 0.07 4.88
N GLN A 55 -54.15 0.06 3.63
CA GLN A 55 -55.43 0.62 3.12
C GLN A 55 -55.59 2.12 2.74
N ASN A 56 -56.09 2.28 1.48
CA ASN A 56 -57.19 3.11 0.94
C ASN A 56 -57.13 4.66 0.81
N SER A 57 -57.07 5.07 -0.47
CA SER A 57 -57.95 5.97 -1.27
C SER A 57 -58.40 7.39 -0.82
N ASP A 58 -58.41 8.25 -1.85
CA ASP A 58 -59.21 9.46 -2.14
C ASP A 58 -58.64 10.89 -1.91
N ALA A 59 -58.75 11.70 -2.98
CA ALA A 59 -58.32 13.09 -3.22
C ALA A 59 -59.30 14.15 -2.61
N PRO A 60 -59.29 15.50 -2.87
CA PRO A 60 -58.45 16.40 -3.71
C PRO A 60 -58.05 17.76 -2.97
N PRO A 61 -57.61 18.87 -3.63
CA PRO A 61 -56.71 19.93 -3.09
C PRO A 61 -57.43 21.17 -2.50
N PRO A 62 -56.75 22.18 -1.86
CA PRO A 62 -56.22 23.34 -2.63
C PRO A 62 -55.04 24.15 -1.99
N ASP A 63 -54.52 25.08 -2.82
CA ASP A 63 -54.00 26.43 -2.55
C ASP A 63 -52.63 26.78 -1.91
N SER A 64 -52.16 27.90 -2.45
CA SER A 64 -50.86 28.57 -2.43
C SER A 64 -50.37 29.04 -1.06
N GLU A 65 -49.28 28.46 -0.57
CA GLU A 65 -48.34 29.17 0.34
C GLU A 65 -46.94 28.51 0.43
N LEU A 66 -46.35 28.10 -0.70
CA LEU A 66 -45.04 27.40 -0.70
C LEU A 66 -43.98 27.99 -1.63
N ALA A 67 -44.19 29.22 -2.13
CA ALA A 67 -43.22 29.91 -2.97
C ALA A 67 -42.14 30.70 -2.18
N SER A 68 -42.27 30.86 -0.86
CA SER A 68 -41.33 31.67 -0.05
C SER A 68 -40.26 30.88 0.73
N ARG A 69 -40.32 29.53 0.72
CA ARG A 69 -39.37 28.69 1.51
C ARG A 69 -38.40 27.84 0.69
N ARG A 70 -38.48 27.87 -0.64
CA ARG A 70 -37.56 27.12 -1.52
C ARG A 70 -36.40 27.94 -2.11
N SER A 71 -36.31 29.24 -1.82
CA SER A 71 -35.21 30.10 -2.30
C SER A 71 -34.01 30.22 -1.33
N LEU A 72 -34.03 29.57 -0.18
CA LEU A 72 -32.96 29.69 0.85
C LEU A 72 -31.90 28.58 0.82
N LEU A 73 -31.95 27.62 -0.11
CA LEU A 73 -31.04 26.46 -0.11
C LEU A 73 -30.03 26.40 -1.27
N SER A 74 -29.80 27.49 -2.01
CA SER A 74 -28.79 27.56 -3.08
C SER A 74 -27.61 28.51 -2.81
N ARG A 75 -27.34 28.88 -1.55
CA ARG A 75 -26.12 29.62 -1.21
C ARG A 75 -24.93 28.66 -1.12
N ARG A 76 -24.08 28.63 -2.15
CA ARG A 76 -22.76 27.96 -2.11
C ARG A 76 -21.91 28.62 -1.02
N ARG A 77 -21.85 28.05 0.19
CA ARG A 77 -20.94 28.52 1.24
C ARG A 77 -19.50 28.09 0.94
N ARG A 78 -18.58 29.06 1.03
CA ARG A 78 -17.13 28.85 0.99
C ARG A 78 -16.73 27.81 2.04
N GLN A 79 -15.80 26.91 1.70
CA GLN A 79 -15.25 25.96 2.67
C GLN A 79 -14.35 26.68 3.67
N LEU A 80 -14.57 26.42 4.96
CA LEU A 80 -13.81 26.99 6.07
C LEU A 80 -12.40 26.39 6.14
N SER A 81 -11.41 27.24 6.41
CA SER A 81 -10.03 26.84 6.69
C SER A 81 -9.94 25.92 7.92
N PRO A 82 -8.84 25.16 8.08
CA PRO A 82 -8.66 24.28 9.23
C PRO A 82 -8.79 25.01 10.59
N LEU A 83 -8.28 26.23 10.69
CA LEU A 83 -8.37 27.07 11.89
C LEU A 83 -9.80 27.54 12.17
N GLU A 84 -10.55 27.95 11.14
CA GLU A 84 -11.96 28.34 11.28
C GLU A 84 -12.84 27.16 11.70
N ARG A 85 -12.54 25.95 11.20
CA ARG A 85 -13.24 24.73 11.62
C ARG A 85 -13.00 24.42 13.09
N ILE A 86 -11.75 24.47 13.54
CA ILE A 86 -11.41 24.23 14.96
C ILE A 86 -12.04 25.31 15.85
N SER A 87 -11.95 26.57 15.45
CA SER A 87 -12.59 27.67 16.15
C SER A 87 -14.10 27.43 16.29
N SER A 88 -14.80 27.02 15.22
CA SER A 88 -16.25 26.78 15.24
C SER A 88 -16.72 25.65 16.17
N LEU A 89 -15.81 24.81 16.67
CA LEU A 89 -16.10 23.69 17.57
C LEU A 89 -15.93 24.06 19.05
N LEU A 90 -15.37 25.24 19.37
CA LEU A 90 -15.18 25.71 20.73
C LEU A 90 -16.40 26.52 21.22
N PRO A 91 -16.88 26.32 22.46
CA PRO A 91 -17.95 27.13 23.06
C PRO A 91 -17.55 28.60 23.14
N GLN A 92 -18.51 29.52 22.94
CA GLN A 92 -18.25 30.97 22.93
C GLN A 92 -17.56 31.47 24.21
N GLU A 93 -17.90 30.87 25.36
CA GLU A 93 -17.37 31.21 26.68
C GLU A 93 -15.85 30.96 26.85
N VAL A 94 -15.20 30.26 25.91
CA VAL A 94 -13.78 29.90 25.96
C VAL A 94 -12.94 30.73 24.97
N LEU A 95 -13.57 31.58 24.16
CA LEU A 95 -12.89 32.40 23.15
C LEU A 95 -12.46 33.74 23.74
N SER A 96 -11.28 34.24 23.35
CA SER A 96 -10.85 35.58 23.73
C SER A 96 -11.64 36.64 22.96
N THR A 97 -11.75 37.84 23.52
CA THR A 97 -12.45 38.98 22.93
C THR A 97 -11.91 39.36 21.56
N GLU A 98 -10.62 39.17 21.27
CA GLU A 98 -10.08 39.40 19.92
C GLU A 98 -10.61 38.40 18.89
N VAL A 99 -10.83 37.15 19.28
CA VAL A 99 -11.34 36.08 18.39
C VAL A 99 -12.83 36.27 18.11
N GLU A 100 -13.59 36.81 19.07
CA GLU A 100 -15.00 37.16 18.88
C GLU A 100 -15.18 38.30 17.87
N GLN A 101 -14.38 39.37 17.99
CA GLN A 101 -14.43 40.51 17.06
C GLN A 101 -14.07 40.10 15.62
N LEU A 102 -13.11 39.19 15.45
CA LEU A 102 -12.74 38.66 14.14
C LEU A 102 -13.88 37.85 13.50
N ARG A 103 -14.68 37.12 14.30
CA ARG A 103 -15.85 36.40 13.78
C ARG A 103 -16.92 37.36 13.25
N GLU A 104 -17.20 38.42 13.99
CA GLU A 104 -18.19 39.43 13.58
C GLU A 104 -17.77 40.17 12.30
N GLN A 105 -16.48 40.51 12.18
CA GLN A 105 -15.93 41.13 10.96
C GLN A 105 -16.06 40.21 9.73
N ILE A 106 -15.78 38.91 9.87
CA ILE A 106 -15.91 37.94 8.77
C ILE A 106 -17.38 37.76 8.36
N GLN A 107 -18.31 37.84 9.31
CA GLN A 107 -19.74 37.73 9.03
C GLN A 107 -20.31 38.98 8.35
N GLN A 108 -19.82 40.18 8.70
CA GLN A 108 -20.16 41.42 8.03
C GLN A 108 -19.61 41.47 6.59
N GLN A 109 -18.39 41.01 6.35
CA GLN A 109 -17.81 40.92 5.00
C GLN A 109 -18.57 39.98 4.06
N GLN A 110 -19.26 38.97 4.59
CA GLN A 110 -20.13 38.09 3.80
C GLN A 110 -21.45 38.75 3.39
N HIS A 111 -21.87 39.83 4.07
CA HIS A 111 -23.12 40.51 3.75
C HIS A 111 -22.94 41.57 2.64
N ASP A 112 -21.77 42.21 2.56
CA ASP A 112 -21.45 43.25 1.56
C ASP A 112 -21.01 42.70 0.19
N GLY A 113 -20.55 41.44 0.12
CA GLY A 113 -20.10 40.83 -1.14
C GLY A 113 -21.22 40.40 -2.10
N ASP A 114 -22.42 40.11 -1.58
CA ASP A 114 -23.54 39.55 -2.36
C ASP A 114 -24.33 40.62 -3.14
N THR A 115 -24.21 41.91 -2.83
CA THR A 115 -24.92 43.00 -3.52
C THR A 115 -24.24 43.46 -4.82
N ASN A 116 -22.93 43.23 -4.99
CA ASN A 116 -22.17 43.73 -6.13
C ASN A 116 -22.00 42.73 -7.30
N ILE A 117 -22.27 41.44 -7.09
CA ILE A 117 -22.10 40.40 -8.12
C ILE A 117 -23.30 40.32 -9.07
N HIS A 118 -24.50 40.69 -8.61
CA HIS A 118 -25.73 40.56 -9.40
C HIS A 118 -25.92 41.61 -10.51
N ARG A 119 -25.19 42.73 -10.48
CA ARG A 119 -25.33 43.78 -11.51
C ARG A 119 -24.48 43.53 -12.77
N LYS A 120 -23.39 42.75 -12.67
CA LYS A 120 -22.49 42.48 -13.82
C LYS A 120 -22.82 41.19 -14.59
N ALA A 121 -23.49 40.22 -13.97
CA ALA A 121 -23.82 38.96 -14.62
C ALA A 121 -25.02 39.07 -15.61
N PHE A 122 -25.89 40.07 -15.43
CA PHE A 122 -27.13 40.19 -16.21
C PHE A 122 -26.95 40.83 -17.61
N GLU A 123 -25.82 41.48 -17.88
CA GLU A 123 -25.54 42.11 -19.20
C GLU A 123 -24.77 41.19 -20.16
N GLN A 124 -24.25 40.05 -19.69
CA GLN A 124 -23.38 39.16 -20.47
C GLN A 124 -24.09 37.88 -20.97
N GLU A 125 -25.22 37.51 -20.38
CA GLU A 125 -25.99 36.29 -20.73
C GLU A 125 -26.95 36.45 -21.92
N GLN A 126 -27.03 37.62 -22.55
CA GLN A 126 -27.87 37.83 -23.75
C GLN A 126 -27.11 37.79 -25.09
N ARG A 127 -25.81 37.43 -25.12
CA ARG A 127 -25.02 37.43 -26.37
C ARG A 127 -24.47 36.08 -26.84
N GLU A 128 -24.65 34.98 -26.11
CA GLU A 128 -24.05 33.68 -26.48
C GLU A 128 -25.06 32.52 -26.49
N ALA A 129 -26.25 32.78 -27.03
CA ALA A 129 -27.23 31.74 -27.36
C ALA A 129 -27.40 31.63 -28.89
N GLU A 130 -26.31 31.47 -29.64
CA GLU A 130 -26.35 31.07 -31.05
C GLU A 130 -24.97 30.53 -31.47
N THR A 131 -24.80 29.20 -31.42
CA THR A 131 -24.04 28.34 -32.36
C THR A 131 -23.60 27.04 -31.67
N VAL A 132 -24.19 25.93 -32.10
CA VAL A 132 -23.74 24.56 -31.80
C VAL A 132 -23.24 23.96 -33.11
N PRO A 133 -22.05 23.34 -33.14
CA PRO A 133 -21.81 22.25 -34.06
C PRO A 133 -21.61 20.91 -33.35
N LYS A 134 -22.03 19.90 -34.09
CA LYS A 134 -22.14 18.49 -33.74
C LYS A 134 -20.78 17.79 -33.62
N GLN A 135 -20.86 16.68 -32.89
CA GLN A 135 -19.84 15.71 -32.58
C GLN A 135 -19.55 14.80 -33.79
N GLU A 136 -18.38 14.94 -34.39
CA GLU A 136 -17.70 13.95 -35.25
C GLU A 136 -16.23 14.37 -35.30
N ASP A 137 -15.33 13.49 -34.85
CA ASP A 137 -13.97 13.25 -35.38
C ASP A 137 -13.19 12.35 -34.42
N LEU A 138 -13.20 11.07 -34.79
CA LEU A 138 -12.11 10.13 -34.54
C LEU A 138 -10.95 10.52 -35.46
N GLU A 139 -9.74 10.72 -34.92
CA GLU A 139 -8.49 10.06 -35.32
C GLU A 139 -7.23 10.82 -34.83
N THR A 140 -6.16 10.02 -34.64
CA THR A 140 -4.74 10.42 -34.60
C THR A 140 -4.18 11.17 -33.37
N TYR A 141 -4.09 10.49 -32.22
CA TYR A 141 -3.08 10.80 -31.19
C TYR A 141 -2.33 9.54 -30.71
N GLU A 142 -2.05 8.63 -31.65
CA GLU A 142 -1.20 7.46 -31.45
C GLU A 142 0.08 7.61 -32.30
N ALA A 143 1.10 8.31 -31.78
CA ALA A 143 2.44 8.26 -32.39
C ALA A 143 3.59 8.65 -31.45
N ALA A 144 3.41 9.59 -30.52
CA ALA A 144 4.56 10.15 -29.79
C ALA A 144 5.01 9.31 -28.58
N ASP A 145 4.09 8.78 -27.77
CA ASP A 145 4.46 8.08 -26.52
C ASP A 145 4.81 6.59 -26.71
N ALA A 146 4.44 6.00 -27.85
CA ALA A 146 4.92 4.67 -28.22
C ALA A 146 6.37 4.71 -28.73
N ALA A 147 6.83 5.84 -29.27
CA ALA A 147 8.14 5.96 -29.90
C ALA A 147 9.32 5.84 -28.92
N GLU A 148 9.18 6.25 -27.65
CA GLU A 148 10.23 6.05 -26.63
C GLU A 148 10.39 4.57 -26.22
N VAL A 149 9.40 3.69 -26.49
CA VAL A 149 9.46 2.24 -26.19
C VAL A 149 9.50 1.38 -27.46
N ALA A 150 9.19 1.94 -28.64
CA ALA A 150 9.06 1.21 -29.91
C ALA A 150 10.38 1.03 -30.67
N ASN A 151 11.46 1.70 -30.29
CA ASN A 151 12.79 1.53 -30.90
C ASN A 151 13.70 0.60 -30.09
N ILE A 152 13.17 -0.52 -29.61
CA ILE A 152 14.02 -1.66 -29.24
C ILE A 152 14.21 -2.48 -30.52
N PRO A 153 15.45 -2.65 -31.02
CA PRO A 153 15.70 -3.47 -32.20
C PRO A 153 15.07 -4.84 -32.02
N SER A 154 14.33 -5.30 -33.03
CA SER A 154 14.04 -6.73 -33.16
C SER A 154 15.37 -7.42 -33.39
N HIS A 155 15.96 -7.95 -32.31
CA HIS A 155 17.20 -8.70 -32.41
C HIS A 155 16.96 -9.95 -33.25
N THR A 156 17.42 -9.87 -34.50
CA THR A 156 18.08 -10.96 -35.21
C THR A 156 19.01 -11.70 -34.26
N GLU A 157 19.08 -13.03 -34.43
CA GLU A 157 19.99 -13.92 -33.71
C GLU A 157 21.45 -13.47 -33.87
N GLU A 158 21.89 -12.58 -32.99
CA GLU A 158 23.28 -12.36 -32.69
C GLU A 158 23.46 -12.75 -31.22
N THR A 159 24.30 -13.75 -31.01
CA THR A 159 24.80 -14.20 -29.70
C THR A 159 25.62 -13.08 -29.07
N ALA A 160 24.94 -12.03 -28.59
CA ALA A 160 25.54 -10.97 -27.81
C ALA A 160 25.75 -11.44 -26.37
N ASP A 161 27.00 -11.32 -25.93
CA ASP A 161 27.55 -11.46 -24.58
C ASP A 161 26.48 -11.50 -23.46
N ARG A 162 26.01 -12.71 -23.12
CA ARG A 162 25.16 -12.86 -21.93
C ARG A 162 26.05 -12.85 -20.71
N PRO A 163 25.72 -12.07 -19.67
CA PRO A 163 26.47 -12.12 -18.42
C PRO A 163 26.48 -13.56 -17.88
N PRO A 164 27.60 -14.01 -17.29
CA PRO A 164 27.73 -15.37 -16.77
C PRO A 164 26.57 -15.73 -15.84
N GLY A 165 25.95 -16.90 -16.04
CA GLY A 165 24.84 -17.38 -15.21
C GLY A 165 23.44 -16.86 -15.58
N ALA A 166 23.29 -16.07 -16.65
CA ALA A 166 21.98 -15.65 -17.14
C ALA A 166 21.17 -16.84 -17.68
N ARG A 167 20.11 -17.22 -16.96
CA ARG A 167 19.20 -18.31 -17.33
C ARG A 167 17.98 -17.79 -18.10
N LEU A 168 17.57 -18.55 -19.10
CA LEU A 168 16.32 -18.35 -19.83
C LEU A 168 15.10 -18.62 -18.94
N LEU A 169 13.97 -18.06 -19.33
CA LEU A 169 12.70 -18.27 -18.65
C LEU A 169 12.23 -19.71 -18.84
N THR A 170 11.81 -20.34 -17.75
CA THR A 170 11.40 -21.76 -17.74
C THR A 170 10.04 -21.94 -17.05
N PHE A 171 9.31 -22.98 -17.48
CA PHE A 171 8.03 -23.30 -16.88
C PHE A 171 8.18 -23.58 -15.37
N GLY A 172 7.24 -23.04 -14.60
CA GLY A 172 7.20 -23.09 -13.14
C GLY A 172 7.61 -21.79 -12.47
N GLU A 173 8.39 -20.92 -13.14
CA GLU A 173 8.82 -19.63 -12.60
C GLU A 173 7.66 -18.65 -12.39
N LEU A 174 7.81 -17.76 -11.40
CA LEU A 174 6.92 -16.64 -11.13
C LEU A 174 7.43 -15.38 -11.83
N LEU A 175 6.60 -14.82 -12.70
CA LEU A 175 6.92 -13.67 -13.54
C LEU A 175 5.98 -12.51 -13.26
N ILE A 176 6.46 -11.31 -13.57
CA ILE A 176 5.70 -10.07 -13.61
C ILE A 176 5.59 -9.64 -15.06
N ALA A 177 4.36 -9.43 -15.50
CA ALA A 177 4.05 -8.74 -16.73
C ALA A 177 3.66 -7.29 -16.41
N GLU A 178 4.26 -6.34 -17.12
CA GLU A 178 4.02 -4.91 -16.94
C GLU A 178 3.83 -4.20 -18.28
N TYR A 179 2.82 -3.36 -18.36
CA TYR A 179 2.61 -2.45 -19.48
C TYR A 179 2.44 -1.03 -18.95
N ARG A 180 3.20 -0.10 -19.54
CA ARG A 180 3.16 1.32 -19.23
C ARG A 180 2.65 2.10 -20.43
N LYS A 181 1.80 3.08 -20.19
CA LYS A 181 1.37 4.08 -21.17
C LYS A 181 1.59 5.46 -20.55
N ASN A 182 2.19 6.39 -21.29
CA ASN A 182 2.47 7.75 -20.84
C ASN A 182 3.15 7.78 -19.45
N ARG A 183 4.13 6.88 -19.27
CA ARG A 183 4.91 6.66 -18.02
C ARG A 183 4.10 6.20 -16.80
N ARG A 184 2.81 5.89 -16.96
CA ARG A 184 1.96 5.30 -15.92
C ARG A 184 1.85 3.79 -16.12
N VAL A 185 1.81 3.05 -15.03
CA VAL A 185 1.60 1.60 -15.06
C VAL A 185 0.11 1.33 -15.27
N GLU A 186 -0.25 0.90 -16.48
CA GLU A 186 -1.64 0.58 -16.85
C GLU A 186 -2.00 -0.87 -16.54
N PHE A 187 -1.01 -1.76 -16.58
CA PHE A 187 -1.19 -3.16 -16.27
C PHE A 187 0.06 -3.70 -15.59
N ARG A 188 -0.15 -4.36 -14.45
CA ARG A 188 0.88 -5.14 -13.77
C ARG A 188 0.24 -6.40 -13.20
N LYS A 189 0.81 -7.56 -13.50
CA LYS A 189 0.27 -8.85 -13.05
C LYS A 189 1.38 -9.85 -12.78
N MET A 190 1.32 -10.46 -11.60
CA MET A 190 2.10 -11.66 -11.30
C MET A 190 1.39 -12.90 -11.81
N PHE A 191 2.14 -13.80 -12.44
CA PHE A 191 1.63 -15.09 -12.90
C PHE A 191 2.73 -16.16 -12.82
N GLN A 192 2.32 -17.42 -12.81
CA GLN A 192 3.24 -18.54 -12.94
C GLN A 192 3.32 -18.94 -14.41
N LEU A 193 4.53 -19.07 -14.94
CA LEU A 193 4.76 -19.58 -16.29
C LEU A 193 4.42 -21.07 -16.31
N GLN A 194 3.52 -21.49 -17.19
CA GLN A 194 2.97 -22.85 -17.24
C GLN A 194 2.72 -23.26 -18.69
N ALA A 195 3.07 -24.48 -19.07
CA ALA A 195 2.77 -25.02 -20.40
C ALA A 195 1.25 -25.13 -20.62
N GLY A 196 0.82 -24.94 -21.86
CA GLY A 196 -0.57 -24.87 -22.32
C GLY A 196 -1.37 -23.66 -21.82
N SER A 197 -0.73 -22.70 -21.15
CA SER A 197 -1.40 -21.57 -20.50
C SER A 197 -1.15 -20.25 -21.22
N ARG A 198 -1.89 -19.20 -20.84
CA ARG A 198 -1.82 -17.90 -21.50
C ARG A 198 -1.92 -16.74 -20.51
N LEU A 199 -1.14 -15.70 -20.76
CA LEU A 199 -1.26 -14.43 -20.08
C LEU A 199 -2.40 -13.62 -20.72
N GLN A 200 -3.50 -13.47 -19.98
CA GLN A 200 -4.63 -12.65 -20.40
C GLN A 200 -4.56 -11.24 -19.81
N SER A 201 -4.73 -10.23 -20.67
CA SER A 201 -4.86 -8.82 -20.32
C SER A 201 -5.92 -8.14 -21.20
N SER A 202 -6.34 -6.91 -20.84
CA SER A 202 -7.18 -6.07 -21.72
C SER A 202 -6.46 -5.64 -23.00
N TRP A 203 -5.13 -5.71 -23.00
CA TRP A 203 -4.24 -5.29 -24.09
C TRP A 203 -3.87 -6.45 -25.03
N GLY A 204 -4.50 -7.61 -24.86
CA GLY A 204 -4.29 -8.81 -25.68
C GLY A 204 -3.77 -9.99 -24.88
N VAL A 205 -3.41 -11.04 -25.61
CA VAL A 205 -2.97 -12.32 -25.05
C VAL A 205 -1.53 -12.61 -25.47
N ILE A 206 -0.75 -13.22 -24.57
CA ILE A 206 0.57 -13.82 -24.85
C ILE A 206 0.51 -15.28 -24.42
N LEU A 207 0.87 -16.23 -25.29
CA LEU A 207 0.93 -17.65 -24.91
C LEU A 207 2.17 -17.87 -24.03
N HIS A 208 2.08 -18.76 -23.05
CA HIS A 208 3.23 -19.01 -22.17
C HIS A 208 4.38 -19.69 -22.92
N GLU A 209 4.07 -20.45 -23.96
CA GLU A 209 5.02 -21.02 -24.91
C GLU A 209 5.90 -19.94 -25.54
N ASP A 210 5.31 -18.79 -25.88
CA ASP A 210 6.01 -17.65 -26.47
C ASP A 210 6.86 -16.89 -25.44
N ILE A 211 6.71 -17.18 -24.14
CA ILE A 211 7.48 -16.56 -23.06
C ILE A 211 8.65 -17.46 -22.66
N ALA A 212 8.43 -18.78 -22.63
CA ALA A 212 9.46 -19.74 -22.28
C ALA A 212 10.63 -19.68 -23.28
N GLY A 213 11.86 -19.83 -22.78
CA GLY A 213 13.06 -19.74 -23.61
C GLY A 213 13.56 -18.34 -23.91
N HIS A 214 12.81 -17.28 -23.59
CA HIS A 214 13.32 -15.91 -23.67
C HIS A 214 14.15 -15.52 -22.43
N PRO A 215 15.04 -14.52 -22.53
CA PRO A 215 15.67 -13.92 -21.35
C PRO A 215 14.64 -13.15 -20.53
N ALA A 216 14.85 -13.07 -19.20
CA ALA A 216 14.06 -12.18 -18.35
C ALA A 216 14.38 -10.70 -18.68
N GLY A 217 13.38 -9.83 -18.58
CA GLY A 217 13.52 -8.41 -18.93
C GLY A 217 13.31 -8.13 -20.42
N CYS A 218 12.53 -8.95 -21.12
CA CYS A 218 12.20 -8.75 -22.53
C CYS A 218 10.83 -8.09 -22.71
N PHE A 219 10.62 -7.47 -23.87
CA PHE A 219 9.30 -7.05 -24.32
C PHE A 219 8.73 -8.09 -25.28
N LEU A 220 7.50 -8.54 -25.04
CA LEU A 220 6.78 -9.46 -25.91
C LEU A 220 5.49 -8.80 -26.39
N LYS A 221 5.21 -8.93 -27.69
CA LYS A 221 3.99 -8.39 -28.29
C LYS A 221 2.80 -9.29 -27.96
N THR A 222 1.69 -8.68 -27.57
CA THR A 222 0.41 -9.38 -27.45
C THR A 222 -0.18 -9.70 -28.82
N SER A 223 -1.23 -10.51 -28.84
CA SER A 223 -2.09 -10.73 -30.01
C SER A 223 -2.71 -9.45 -30.62
N ARG A 224 -2.61 -8.30 -29.94
CA ARG A 224 -3.06 -6.98 -30.42
C ARG A 224 -1.89 -6.06 -30.80
N GLY A 225 -0.66 -6.57 -30.84
CA GLY A 225 0.54 -5.81 -31.16
C GLY A 225 1.10 -4.95 -30.02
N VAL A 226 0.51 -4.99 -28.81
CA VAL A 226 0.97 -4.19 -27.66
C VAL A 226 2.16 -4.87 -27.00
N SER A 227 3.27 -4.14 -26.80
CA SER A 227 4.46 -4.67 -26.12
C SER A 227 4.28 -4.68 -24.60
N ILE A 228 4.42 -5.86 -23.98
CA ILE A 228 4.40 -6.05 -22.52
C ILE A 228 5.80 -6.44 -22.05
N PHE A 229 6.29 -5.77 -21.00
CA PHE A 229 7.55 -6.09 -20.35
C PHE A 229 7.38 -7.30 -19.43
N ILE A 230 8.19 -8.34 -19.62
CA ILE A 230 8.18 -9.57 -18.83
C ILE A 230 9.49 -9.69 -18.05
N ARG A 231 9.40 -9.84 -16.73
CA ARG A 231 10.56 -10.08 -15.85
C ARG A 231 10.24 -11.09 -14.76
N ARG A 232 11.27 -11.59 -14.07
CA ARG A 232 11.09 -12.38 -12.86
C ARG A 232 10.50 -11.54 -11.73
N ALA A 233 9.66 -12.15 -10.91
CA ALA A 233 9.16 -11.51 -9.69
C ALA A 233 10.31 -11.34 -8.68
N SER A 234 10.50 -10.13 -8.16
CA SER A 234 11.29 -9.93 -6.96
C SER A 234 10.51 -10.43 -5.75
N LEU A 235 11.17 -10.54 -4.59
CA LEU A 235 10.45 -10.89 -3.35
C LEU A 235 9.44 -9.80 -2.96
N GLU A 236 9.78 -8.53 -3.22
CA GLU A 236 8.87 -7.41 -3.02
C GLU A 236 7.60 -7.56 -3.87
N ASP A 237 7.75 -7.86 -5.17
CA ASP A 237 6.59 -8.14 -6.02
C ASP A 237 5.79 -9.33 -5.50
N TYR A 238 6.49 -10.40 -5.12
CA TYR A 238 5.86 -11.63 -4.68
C TYR A 238 4.96 -11.40 -3.48
N VAL A 239 5.45 -10.73 -2.43
CA VAL A 239 4.64 -10.49 -1.23
C VAL A 239 3.43 -9.59 -1.49
N LEU A 240 3.55 -8.64 -2.44
CA LEU A 240 2.45 -7.75 -2.82
C LEU A 240 1.37 -8.46 -3.66
N TYR A 241 1.75 -9.42 -4.51
CA TYR A 241 0.85 -10.08 -5.45
C TYR A 241 0.47 -11.53 -5.11
N MET A 242 1.11 -12.15 -4.10
CA MET A 242 0.77 -13.50 -3.66
C MET A 242 -0.68 -13.58 -3.15
N LYS A 243 -1.21 -14.80 -3.07
CA LYS A 243 -2.51 -15.00 -2.45
C LYS A 243 -2.41 -14.67 -0.97
N ARG A 244 -3.34 -13.86 -0.46
CA ARG A 244 -3.35 -13.39 0.94
C ARG A 244 -4.60 -13.89 1.67
N GLY A 245 -4.45 -14.15 2.95
CA GLY A 245 -5.57 -14.31 3.88
C GLY A 245 -5.78 -12.99 4.63
N PRO A 246 -4.90 -12.67 5.60
CA PRO A 246 -4.89 -11.37 6.27
C PRO A 246 -4.13 -10.29 5.49
N ALA A 247 -4.18 -9.06 6.00
CA ALA A 247 -3.26 -8.00 5.62
C ALA A 247 -1.80 -8.41 5.89
N ILE A 248 -0.85 -7.79 5.21
CA ILE A 248 0.58 -8.11 5.31
C ILE A 248 1.34 -6.94 5.92
N ALA A 249 2.46 -7.22 6.57
CA ALA A 249 3.53 -6.25 6.72
C ALA A 249 4.07 -5.90 5.32
N TYR A 250 3.93 -4.63 4.93
CA TYR A 250 4.41 -4.16 3.62
C TYR A 250 5.93 -4.17 3.56
N PRO A 251 6.55 -4.30 2.37
CA PRO A 251 8.00 -4.36 2.22
C PRO A 251 8.77 -3.23 2.93
N LYS A 252 8.25 -1.99 2.89
CA LYS A 252 8.84 -0.84 3.61
C LYS A 252 8.91 -1.06 5.13
N ASP A 253 7.89 -1.71 5.69
CA ASP A 253 7.79 -1.95 7.13
C ASP A 253 8.62 -3.16 7.51
N ALA A 254 8.56 -4.23 6.70
CA ALA A 254 9.39 -5.42 6.88
C ALA A 254 10.89 -5.10 6.85
N ALA A 255 11.34 -4.29 5.90
CA ALA A 255 12.73 -3.83 5.82
C ALA A 255 13.15 -3.05 7.08
N ASN A 256 12.28 -2.16 7.57
CA ASN A 256 12.55 -1.40 8.79
C ASN A 256 12.55 -2.28 10.05
N MET A 257 11.66 -3.28 10.14
CA MET A 257 11.67 -4.23 11.25
C MET A 257 12.94 -5.09 11.24
N LEU A 258 13.38 -5.59 10.08
CA LEU A 258 14.66 -6.30 9.95
C LEU A 258 15.83 -5.45 10.45
N MET A 259 15.88 -4.18 10.03
CA MET A 259 16.91 -3.22 10.49
C MET A 259 16.81 -2.94 11.99
N MET A 260 15.60 -2.85 12.56
CA MET A 260 15.44 -2.70 14.01
C MET A 260 15.96 -3.91 14.78
N MET A 261 15.73 -5.11 14.25
CA MET A 261 16.10 -6.37 14.88
C MET A 261 17.57 -6.73 14.69
N ASP A 262 18.27 -6.09 13.74
CA ASP A 262 19.66 -6.40 13.37
C ASP A 262 19.86 -7.87 12.96
N VAL A 263 18.90 -8.40 12.21
CA VAL A 263 18.91 -9.82 11.81
C VAL A 263 19.95 -10.07 10.72
N THR A 264 20.82 -11.05 10.96
CA THR A 264 21.91 -11.45 10.05
C THR A 264 21.94 -12.95 9.80
N GLU A 265 22.82 -13.40 8.91
CA GLU A 265 22.98 -14.82 8.58
C GLU A 265 23.38 -15.63 9.82
N GLY A 266 22.69 -16.76 10.05
CA GLY A 266 22.93 -17.63 11.20
C GLY A 266 22.00 -17.38 12.40
N ASP A 267 21.25 -16.28 12.41
CA ASP A 267 20.35 -15.97 13.52
C ASP A 267 19.17 -16.93 13.62
N CYS A 268 18.72 -17.15 14.86
CA CYS A 268 17.46 -17.80 15.17
C CYS A 268 16.42 -16.73 15.53
N VAL A 269 15.37 -16.59 14.72
CA VAL A 269 14.36 -15.53 14.89
C VAL A 269 12.98 -16.16 15.13
N LEU A 270 12.27 -15.64 16.13
CA LEU A 270 10.88 -16.01 16.37
C LEU A 270 9.95 -15.00 15.70
N GLU A 271 8.98 -15.50 14.95
CA GLU A 271 7.89 -14.72 14.38
C GLU A 271 6.56 -15.24 14.94
N SER A 272 5.64 -14.33 15.27
CA SER A 272 4.25 -14.71 15.52
C SER A 272 3.30 -13.79 14.79
N GLY A 273 2.29 -14.41 14.16
CA GLY A 273 1.46 -13.78 13.15
C GLY A 273 1.96 -14.08 11.74
N SER A 274 2.25 -15.36 11.42
CA SER A 274 2.73 -15.73 10.08
C SER A 274 1.83 -15.17 8.97
N GLY A 275 0.52 -15.13 9.19
CA GLY A 275 -0.45 -14.49 8.31
C GLY A 275 -0.43 -15.08 6.89
N SER A 276 0.08 -14.32 5.92
CA SER A 276 0.26 -14.81 4.54
C SER A 276 1.70 -15.25 4.22
N GLY A 277 2.62 -15.18 5.18
CA GLY A 277 4.04 -15.52 5.02
C GLY A 277 4.92 -14.39 4.48
N ALA A 278 4.44 -13.14 4.50
CA ALA A 278 5.18 -12.01 3.92
C ALA A 278 6.46 -11.70 4.72
N MET A 279 6.31 -11.44 6.03
CA MET A 279 7.45 -11.21 6.92
C MET A 279 8.32 -12.46 7.05
N SER A 280 7.72 -13.66 7.16
CA SER A 280 8.44 -14.94 7.16
C SER A 280 9.44 -15.09 6.01
N LEU A 281 9.07 -14.66 4.79
CA LEU A 281 9.98 -14.72 3.64
C LEU A 281 11.14 -13.72 3.71
N PHE A 282 10.90 -12.53 4.27
CA PHE A 282 11.95 -11.53 4.50
C PHE A 282 12.92 -11.99 5.60
N LEU A 283 12.39 -12.54 6.70
CA LEU A 283 13.19 -13.16 7.77
C LEU A 283 14.01 -14.33 7.24
N SER A 284 13.38 -15.22 6.48
CA SER A 284 14.03 -16.37 5.82
C SER A 284 15.21 -15.94 4.95
N ARG A 285 15.09 -14.84 4.22
CA ARG A 285 16.20 -14.27 3.45
C ARG A 285 17.32 -13.78 4.37
N ALA A 286 16.98 -13.03 5.42
CA ALA A 286 17.93 -12.37 6.29
C ALA A 286 18.77 -13.37 7.10
N VAL A 287 18.14 -14.40 7.68
CA VAL A 287 18.84 -15.42 8.47
C VAL A 287 19.68 -16.38 7.62
N GLY A 288 19.47 -16.39 6.31
CA GLY A 288 20.29 -17.12 5.35
C GLY A 288 20.26 -18.64 5.55
N SER A 289 21.25 -19.31 4.97
CA SER A 289 21.31 -20.79 4.94
C SER A 289 21.63 -21.43 6.29
N LYS A 290 22.25 -20.66 7.19
CA LYS A 290 22.74 -21.12 8.51
C LYS A 290 21.79 -20.78 9.66
N GLY A 291 20.83 -19.89 9.43
CA GLY A 291 19.88 -19.45 10.45
C GLY A 291 18.53 -20.15 10.35
N THR A 292 17.60 -19.76 11.22
CA THR A 292 16.27 -20.38 11.29
C THR A 292 15.22 -19.38 11.74
N VAL A 293 14.03 -19.46 11.16
CA VAL A 293 12.85 -18.71 11.56
C VAL A 293 11.83 -19.67 12.14
N VAL A 294 11.42 -19.45 13.39
CA VAL A 294 10.32 -20.18 14.03
C VAL A 294 9.08 -19.31 13.90
N SER A 295 8.09 -19.73 13.12
CA SER A 295 6.92 -18.92 12.79
C SER A 295 5.64 -19.54 13.33
N LEU A 296 4.96 -18.83 14.24
CA LEU A 296 3.71 -19.28 14.86
C LEU A 296 2.50 -18.55 14.28
N GLU A 297 1.43 -19.30 14.00
CA GLU A 297 0.15 -18.75 13.57
C GLU A 297 -1.01 -19.53 14.19
N VAL A 298 -1.88 -18.84 14.93
CA VAL A 298 -3.00 -19.45 15.64
C VAL A 298 -4.09 -19.95 14.68
N ARG A 299 -4.29 -19.25 13.56
CA ARG A 299 -5.34 -19.57 12.58
C ARG A 299 -4.88 -20.59 11.55
N LYS A 300 -5.54 -21.75 11.51
CA LYS A 300 -5.22 -22.87 10.61
C LYS A 300 -5.23 -22.50 9.12
N ASP A 301 -6.15 -21.65 8.70
CA ASP A 301 -6.27 -21.19 7.31
C ASP A 301 -5.10 -20.27 6.91
N HIS A 302 -4.71 -19.36 7.80
CA HIS A 302 -3.54 -18.49 7.63
C HIS A 302 -2.24 -19.29 7.63
N HIS A 303 -2.06 -20.20 8.60
CA HIS A 303 -0.91 -21.10 8.65
C HIS A 303 -0.72 -21.86 7.32
N LYS A 304 -1.78 -22.51 6.82
CA LYS A 304 -1.74 -23.20 5.52
C LYS A 304 -1.40 -22.25 4.36
N ARG A 305 -1.87 -21.00 4.42
CA ARG A 305 -1.57 -19.99 3.39
C ARG A 305 -0.09 -19.60 3.41
N ALA A 306 0.48 -19.33 4.59
CA ALA A 306 1.87 -18.97 4.75
C ALA A 306 2.80 -20.07 4.24
N VAL A 307 2.57 -21.33 4.65
CA VAL A 307 3.33 -22.50 4.17
C VAL A 307 3.27 -22.62 2.65
N LEU A 308 2.07 -22.54 2.05
CA LEU A 308 1.91 -22.67 0.60
C LEU A 308 2.59 -21.53 -0.17
N ASN A 309 2.57 -20.30 0.35
CA ASN A 309 3.25 -19.17 -0.29
C ASN A 309 4.77 -19.33 -0.18
N TYR A 310 5.27 -19.74 0.98
CA TYR A 310 6.67 -20.04 1.19
C TYR A 310 7.18 -21.12 0.21
N GLU A 311 6.51 -22.26 0.12
CA GLU A 311 6.84 -23.34 -0.82
C GLU A 311 6.83 -22.86 -2.29
N ARG A 312 5.85 -22.04 -2.68
CA ARG A 312 5.75 -21.49 -4.03
C ARG A 312 6.93 -20.59 -4.37
N TRP A 313 7.32 -19.71 -3.44
CA TRP A 313 8.49 -18.86 -3.62
C TRP A 313 9.75 -19.72 -3.78
N ARG A 314 9.97 -20.69 -2.88
CA ARG A 314 11.12 -21.61 -2.93
C ARG A 314 11.21 -22.36 -4.26
N LYS A 315 10.08 -22.90 -4.73
CA LYS A 315 10.00 -23.61 -6.02
C LYS A 315 10.33 -22.71 -7.20
N SER A 316 9.86 -21.46 -7.20
CA SER A 316 10.21 -20.52 -8.27
C SER A 316 11.67 -20.08 -8.20
N TRP A 317 12.22 -19.91 -7.00
CA TRP A 317 13.60 -19.47 -6.81
C TRP A 317 14.62 -20.49 -7.31
N SER A 318 14.39 -21.78 -7.04
CA SER A 318 15.31 -22.85 -7.45
C SER A 318 15.47 -22.96 -8.96
N LEU A 319 14.39 -22.70 -9.71
CA LEU A 319 14.41 -22.66 -11.18
C LEU A 319 15.26 -21.49 -11.70
N HIS A 320 15.14 -20.33 -11.06
CA HIS A 320 15.83 -19.10 -11.48
C HIS A 320 17.34 -19.15 -11.26
N ARG A 321 17.82 -19.55 -10.06
CA ARG A 321 19.23 -19.42 -9.67
C ARG A 321 20.03 -20.72 -9.72
N GLY A 322 19.34 -21.87 -9.73
CA GLY A 322 19.99 -23.19 -9.62
C GLY A 322 20.45 -23.55 -8.23
N GLU A 323 20.32 -22.64 -7.29
CA GLU A 323 20.45 -22.88 -5.87
C GLU A 323 19.06 -22.89 -5.25
N GLN A 324 18.84 -23.79 -4.30
CA GLN A 324 17.58 -23.81 -3.58
C GLN A 324 17.51 -22.64 -2.62
N TRP A 325 16.32 -22.06 -2.48
CA TRP A 325 16.06 -21.18 -1.35
C TRP A 325 16.15 -22.00 -0.05
N PRO A 326 16.89 -21.51 0.97
CA PRO A 326 17.08 -22.24 2.23
C PRO A 326 15.75 -22.72 2.82
N ASP A 327 15.70 -23.96 3.30
CA ASP A 327 14.52 -24.45 4.01
C ASP A 327 14.60 -24.12 5.50
N ASN A 328 14.52 -22.83 5.81
CA ASN A 328 14.90 -22.30 7.13
C ASN A 328 13.71 -21.71 7.91
N VAL A 329 12.46 -22.04 7.53
CA VAL A 329 11.27 -21.57 8.25
C VAL A 329 10.47 -22.76 8.79
N GLU A 330 10.35 -22.83 10.11
CA GLU A 330 9.54 -23.80 10.83
C GLU A 330 8.17 -23.19 11.14
N PHE A 331 7.14 -23.58 10.39
CA PHE A 331 5.77 -23.12 10.63
C PHE A 331 5.04 -24.00 11.65
N TYR A 332 4.47 -23.37 12.67
CA TYR A 332 3.67 -24.01 13.70
C TYR A 332 2.27 -23.40 13.79
N ASN A 333 1.23 -24.24 13.74
CA ASN A 333 -0.12 -23.81 14.06
C ASN A 333 -0.34 -23.84 15.58
N ALA A 334 0.00 -22.76 16.26
CA ALA A 334 -0.08 -22.66 17.72
C ALA A 334 -0.40 -21.21 18.15
N ASP A 335 -0.93 -21.06 19.37
CA ASP A 335 -1.05 -19.77 20.02
C ASP A 335 0.25 -19.44 20.76
N LEU A 336 0.89 -18.33 20.40
CA LEU A 336 2.13 -17.88 21.02
C LEU A 336 1.99 -17.70 22.54
N CYS A 337 0.81 -17.31 23.02
CA CYS A 337 0.58 -17.07 24.45
C CYS A 337 0.77 -18.34 25.29
N THR A 338 0.52 -19.52 24.71
CA THR A 338 0.61 -20.84 25.38
C THR A 338 1.75 -21.70 24.86
N ALA A 339 2.64 -21.14 24.03
CA ALA A 339 3.68 -21.87 23.32
C ALA A 339 4.96 -22.15 24.14
N SER A 340 5.02 -21.87 25.45
CA SER A 340 6.23 -22.11 26.26
C SER A 340 6.82 -23.52 26.08
N PRO A 341 6.04 -24.62 26.01
CA PRO A 341 6.59 -25.96 25.76
C PRO A 341 7.24 -26.07 24.37
N LEU A 342 6.69 -25.41 23.35
CA LEU A 342 7.22 -25.39 21.99
C LEU A 342 8.54 -24.61 21.89
N LEU A 343 8.65 -23.53 22.66
CA LEU A 343 9.84 -22.66 22.69
C LEU A 343 10.94 -23.20 23.63
N SER A 344 10.63 -24.20 24.46
CA SER A 344 11.58 -24.80 25.39
C SER A 344 12.85 -25.30 24.69
N GLY A 345 14.02 -24.98 25.27
CA GLY A 345 15.32 -25.31 24.69
C GLY A 345 15.76 -24.43 23.52
N ARG A 346 14.95 -23.45 23.11
CA ARG A 346 15.29 -22.47 22.08
C ARG A 346 15.64 -21.11 22.70
N ALA A 347 16.58 -20.43 22.07
CA ALA A 347 16.92 -19.04 22.31
C ALA A 347 16.91 -18.28 20.98
N PHE A 348 16.48 -17.02 21.02
CA PHE A 348 16.25 -16.18 19.84
C PHE A 348 17.13 -14.94 19.85
N ASN A 349 17.74 -14.65 18.70
CA ASN A 349 18.50 -13.43 18.40
C ASN A 349 17.58 -12.22 18.23
N ALA A 350 16.36 -12.44 17.74
CA ALA A 350 15.34 -11.42 17.63
C ALA A 350 13.93 -12.04 17.66
N ILE A 351 12.92 -11.20 17.94
CA ILE A 351 11.50 -11.56 17.87
C ILE A 351 10.76 -10.54 17.01
N ALA A 352 9.91 -11.01 16.08
CA ALA A 352 8.97 -10.21 15.32
C ALA A 352 7.52 -10.56 15.70
N LEU A 353 6.74 -9.59 16.17
CA LEU A 353 5.33 -9.79 16.54
C LEU A 353 4.41 -8.96 15.63
N ASP A 354 3.54 -9.63 14.88
CA ASP A 354 2.45 -9.02 14.10
C ASP A 354 1.11 -9.65 14.52
N MET A 355 0.62 -9.23 15.70
CA MET A 355 -0.57 -9.80 16.31
C MET A 355 -1.36 -8.74 17.09
N ILE A 356 -2.65 -9.01 17.35
CA ILE A 356 -3.56 -8.01 17.92
C ILE A 356 -3.18 -7.60 19.35
N ARG A 357 -2.73 -8.55 20.18
CA ARG A 357 -2.43 -8.36 21.61
C ARG A 357 -1.02 -8.86 21.96
N PRO A 358 0.04 -8.17 21.50
CA PRO A 358 1.41 -8.64 21.71
C PRO A 358 1.83 -8.62 23.19
N HIS A 359 1.30 -7.69 24.00
CA HIS A 359 1.60 -7.61 25.44
C HIS A 359 1.30 -8.90 26.21
N LEU A 360 0.31 -9.69 25.79
CA LEU A 360 -0.03 -10.97 26.43
C LEU A 360 0.96 -12.09 26.10
N ALA A 361 1.66 -11.98 24.97
CA ALA A 361 2.63 -12.98 24.53
C ALA A 361 4.05 -12.71 25.08
N LEU A 362 4.35 -11.47 25.48
CA LEU A 362 5.67 -11.08 25.97
C LEU A 362 6.17 -11.93 27.17
N PRO A 363 5.36 -12.21 28.21
CA PRO A 363 5.81 -13.08 29.31
C PRO A 363 6.25 -14.47 28.83
N THR A 364 5.63 -14.99 27.77
CA THR A 364 5.94 -16.30 27.20
C THR A 364 7.23 -16.28 26.38
N VAL A 365 7.51 -15.20 25.62
CA VAL A 365 8.65 -15.17 24.68
C VAL A 365 9.92 -14.55 25.26
N LEU A 366 9.82 -13.62 26.20
CA LEU A 366 10.98 -12.93 26.77
C LEU A 366 11.98 -13.86 27.48
N PRO A 367 11.58 -14.96 28.15
CA PRO A 367 12.54 -15.95 28.68
C PRO A 367 13.45 -16.55 27.62
N HIS A 368 12.98 -16.63 26.36
CA HIS A 368 13.71 -17.22 25.23
C HIS A 368 14.48 -16.19 24.39
N LEU A 369 14.31 -14.89 24.64
CA LEU A 369 15.06 -13.83 23.95
C LEU A 369 16.45 -13.65 24.59
N TYR A 370 17.53 -13.54 23.80
CA TYR A 370 18.85 -13.23 24.37
C TYR A 370 18.86 -11.89 25.13
N PRO A 371 19.65 -11.75 26.22
CA PRO A 371 19.93 -10.45 26.82
C PRO A 371 20.41 -9.44 25.77
N GLY A 372 19.88 -8.21 25.81
CA GLY A 372 20.23 -7.18 24.84
C GLY A 372 19.56 -7.32 23.47
N ALA A 373 18.90 -8.43 23.15
CA ALA A 373 18.24 -8.64 21.86
C ALA A 373 16.93 -7.86 21.71
N VAL A 374 16.46 -7.74 20.46
CA VAL A 374 15.33 -6.89 20.09
C VAL A 374 14.07 -7.72 19.84
N CYS A 375 12.95 -7.22 20.36
CA CYS A 375 11.61 -7.62 19.95
C CYS A 375 10.97 -6.46 19.17
N ALA A 376 10.77 -6.63 17.86
CA ALA A 376 10.08 -5.67 17.00
C ALA A 376 8.59 -6.02 16.92
N VAL A 377 7.72 -5.03 17.13
CA VAL A 377 6.26 -5.22 17.15
C VAL A 377 5.61 -4.34 16.08
N TYR A 378 4.75 -4.94 15.27
CA TYR A 378 3.96 -4.29 14.22
C TYR A 378 2.52 -4.05 14.73
N LEU A 379 2.07 -2.80 14.78
CA LEU A 379 0.75 -2.43 15.30
C LEU A 379 0.05 -1.40 14.42
N ALA A 380 -1.15 -1.73 13.95
CA ALA A 380 -1.92 -0.87 13.04
C ALA A 380 -2.50 0.39 13.71
N ASN A 381 -2.73 0.36 15.03
CA ASN A 381 -3.36 1.47 15.75
C ASN A 381 -2.49 1.95 16.91
N ILE A 382 -2.46 3.27 17.12
CA ILE A 382 -1.71 3.87 18.22
C ILE A 382 -2.25 3.44 19.59
N THR A 383 -3.54 3.13 19.71
CA THR A 383 -4.13 2.60 20.94
C THR A 383 -3.56 1.24 21.31
N GLN A 384 -3.24 0.38 20.34
CA GLN A 384 -2.56 -0.88 20.61
C GLN A 384 -1.12 -0.67 21.11
N VAL A 385 -0.46 0.40 20.69
CA VAL A 385 0.86 0.78 21.21
C VAL A 385 0.74 1.21 22.67
N ILE A 386 -0.31 1.96 23.02
CA ILE A 386 -0.61 2.33 24.41
C ILE A 386 -0.84 1.05 25.24
N ASP A 387 -1.69 0.13 24.78
CA ASP A 387 -1.94 -1.15 25.46
C ASP A 387 -0.67 -1.98 25.62
N LEU A 388 0.22 -1.96 24.61
CA LEU A 388 1.52 -2.61 24.69
C LEU A 388 2.35 -2.04 25.83
N LEU A 389 2.55 -0.72 25.86
CA LEU A 389 3.36 -0.05 26.89
C LEU A 389 2.76 -0.21 28.29
N GLU A 390 1.44 -0.13 28.41
CA GLU A 390 0.75 -0.36 29.68
C GLU A 390 0.92 -1.80 30.17
N GLY A 391 0.88 -2.78 29.27
CA GLY A 391 1.21 -4.16 29.57
C GLY A 391 2.65 -4.34 30.08
N LEU A 392 3.63 -3.66 29.46
CA LEU A 392 5.02 -3.68 29.94
C LEU A 392 5.14 -3.15 31.37
N ARG A 393 4.50 -2.00 31.64
CA ARG A 393 4.52 -1.33 32.94
C ARG A 393 3.85 -2.17 34.02
N CYS A 394 2.66 -2.70 33.75
CA CYS A 394 1.91 -3.50 34.71
C CYS A 394 2.56 -4.85 35.02
N CYS A 395 3.19 -5.48 34.03
CA CYS A 395 3.85 -6.77 34.20
C CYS A 395 5.31 -6.66 34.67
N GLY A 396 5.88 -5.46 34.76
CA GLY A 396 7.27 -5.25 35.19
C GLY A 396 8.28 -6.01 34.33
N LEU A 397 8.02 -6.12 33.01
CA LEU A 397 8.83 -6.95 32.12
C LEU A 397 10.20 -6.30 31.88
N PRO A 398 11.29 -7.09 31.76
CA PRO A 398 12.65 -6.58 31.60
C PRO A 398 12.94 -6.16 30.14
N VAL A 399 12.11 -5.26 29.61
CA VAL A 399 12.24 -4.70 28.27
C VAL A 399 12.11 -3.19 28.28
N LEU A 400 12.98 -2.53 27.52
CA LEU A 400 12.96 -1.09 27.28
C LEU A 400 12.32 -0.80 25.91
N CYS A 401 11.36 0.11 25.86
CA CYS A 401 10.89 0.64 24.59
C CYS A 401 11.89 1.70 24.09
N GLU A 402 12.68 1.36 23.07
CA GLU A 402 13.69 2.26 22.52
C GLU A 402 13.07 3.28 21.57
N ARG A 403 12.08 2.83 20.77
CA ARG A 403 11.58 3.63 19.65
C ARG A 403 10.19 3.18 19.21
N ILE A 404 9.36 4.14 18.82
CA ILE A 404 8.08 3.94 18.13
C ILE A 404 8.13 4.79 16.87
N THR A 405 7.97 4.18 15.69
CA THR A 405 8.12 4.88 14.41
C THR A 405 7.07 4.46 13.39
N GLU A 406 6.68 5.40 12.54
CA GLU A 406 5.95 5.15 11.30
C GLU A 406 6.91 5.37 10.12
N MET A 407 6.72 4.63 9.02
CA MET A 407 7.57 4.70 7.83
C MET A 407 6.80 5.18 6.59
N PRO A 408 6.73 6.50 6.33
CA PRO A 408 6.16 7.00 5.09
C PRO A 408 7.11 6.77 3.91
N VAL A 409 6.58 6.28 2.79
CA VAL A 409 7.28 6.20 1.50
C VAL A 409 6.53 7.05 0.51
N ARG A 410 7.25 7.95 -0.18
CA ARG A 410 6.66 8.88 -1.14
C ARG A 410 7.23 8.67 -2.53
N ASP A 411 6.38 8.24 -3.46
CA ASP A 411 6.76 8.07 -4.86
C ASP A 411 6.88 9.43 -5.54
N TRP A 412 7.83 9.57 -6.46
CA TRP A 412 8.04 10.77 -7.25
C TRP A 412 7.85 10.49 -8.74
N LEU A 413 7.20 11.43 -9.42
CA LEU A 413 7.16 11.51 -10.87
C LEU A 413 8.28 12.45 -11.33
N VAL A 414 9.22 11.91 -12.09
CA VAL A 414 10.28 12.67 -12.74
C VAL A 414 10.19 12.42 -14.24
N ALA A 415 10.08 13.49 -15.02
CA ALA A 415 9.86 13.44 -16.46
C ALA A 415 10.54 14.62 -17.15
N PRO A 416 11.01 14.49 -18.40
CA PRO A 416 11.41 15.63 -19.20
C PRO A 416 10.21 16.59 -19.37
N ALA A 417 10.48 17.88 -19.33
CA ALA A 417 9.47 18.90 -19.52
C ALA A 417 9.05 18.92 -21.00
N LEU A 418 7.75 18.76 -21.24
CA LEU A 418 7.13 18.77 -22.55
C LEU A 418 6.28 20.04 -22.71
N GLN A 419 6.40 20.65 -23.87
CA GLN A 419 5.50 21.69 -24.37
C GLN A 419 4.14 21.08 -24.74
N LYS A 420 3.13 21.92 -24.97
CA LYS A 420 1.76 21.46 -25.32
C LYS A 420 1.70 20.71 -26.65
N ASP A 421 2.64 20.96 -27.55
CA ASP A 421 2.81 20.32 -28.84
C ASP A 421 3.59 18.99 -28.76
N GLY A 422 4.06 18.60 -27.57
CA GLY A 422 4.84 17.38 -27.35
C GLY A 422 6.34 17.54 -27.58
N GLN A 423 6.83 18.74 -27.92
CA GLN A 423 8.27 19.00 -28.01
C GLN A 423 8.89 19.19 -26.63
N PHE A 424 10.18 18.87 -26.49
CA PHE A 424 10.89 19.13 -25.25
C PHE A 424 11.12 20.63 -25.03
N HIS A 425 11.08 21.07 -23.78
CA HIS A 425 11.62 22.37 -23.43
C HIS A 425 13.15 22.37 -23.57
N THR A 426 13.74 23.53 -23.81
CA THR A 426 15.20 23.72 -23.78
C THR A 426 15.58 24.44 -22.50
N ARG A 427 16.62 23.97 -21.83
CA ARG A 427 17.20 24.58 -20.63
C ARG A 427 17.76 25.95 -21.04
N GLN A 428 17.19 27.01 -20.48
CA GLN A 428 17.80 28.33 -20.58
C GLN A 428 19.05 28.38 -19.69
N ALA A 429 20.12 29.01 -20.19
CA ALA A 429 21.27 29.30 -19.36
C ALA A 429 20.82 30.18 -18.18
N PRO A 430 21.45 30.05 -17.00
CA PRO A 430 21.24 31.03 -15.93
C PRO A 430 21.52 32.44 -16.51
N PRO A 431 20.71 33.45 -16.18
CA PRO A 431 21.06 34.82 -16.56
C PRO A 431 22.44 35.14 -15.98
N THR A 432 23.40 35.46 -16.84
CA THR A 432 24.67 36.06 -16.44
C THR A 432 24.36 37.40 -15.78
N GLU A 433 24.94 37.68 -14.61
CA GLU A 433 24.81 38.97 -13.90
C GLU A 433 25.58 40.10 -14.63
N GLU A 434 25.45 40.21 -15.95
CA GLU A 434 26.08 41.23 -16.78
C GLU A 434 25.07 41.74 -17.81
N ASP A 435 24.03 42.40 -17.33
CA ASP A 435 23.14 43.22 -18.16
C ASP A 435 22.98 44.61 -17.54
N GLU A 436 24.08 45.20 -17.09
CA GLU A 436 24.26 46.64 -17.03
C GLU A 436 25.73 46.99 -17.35
N THR A 437 26.09 47.03 -18.63
CA THR A 437 26.85 48.12 -19.30
C THR A 437 27.41 47.69 -20.67
N HIS A 438 27.34 48.62 -21.63
CA HIS A 438 27.89 48.57 -22.99
C HIS A 438 29.36 48.10 -23.03
N THR A 439 29.90 47.44 -24.05
CA THR A 439 30.08 47.84 -25.46
C THR A 439 30.74 46.67 -26.20
N ALA A 440 30.62 46.62 -27.52
CA ALA A 440 31.20 45.60 -28.38
C ALA A 440 32.72 45.42 -28.21
N GLU A 441 33.16 44.17 -28.17
CA GLU A 441 34.38 43.71 -28.84
C GLU A 441 34.29 42.18 -29.05
N GLU A 442 34.67 41.75 -30.26
CA GLU A 442 34.71 40.36 -30.69
C GLU A 442 35.81 39.63 -29.91
N ASP A 443 35.47 38.54 -29.22
CA ASP A 443 36.46 37.52 -28.91
C ASP A 443 35.87 36.11 -29.07
N SER A 444 36.38 35.46 -30.10
CA SER A 444 36.19 34.06 -30.40
C SER A 444 36.91 33.20 -29.37
N ALA A 445 36.17 32.57 -28.46
CA ALA A 445 36.66 31.42 -27.70
C ALA A 445 35.54 30.38 -27.59
N ASN A 446 35.62 29.44 -28.51
CA ASN A 446 34.88 28.18 -28.53
C ASN A 446 35.23 27.38 -27.27
N ASP A 447 34.53 27.62 -26.15
CA ASP A 447 34.65 26.76 -24.97
C ASP A 447 33.88 25.47 -25.24
N GLY A 448 34.61 24.48 -25.75
CA GLY A 448 34.16 23.14 -26.15
C GLY A 448 33.68 22.25 -25.00
N SER A 449 33.02 22.82 -24.01
CA SER A 449 32.29 22.10 -22.97
C SER A 449 30.91 21.75 -23.51
N SER A 450 30.81 20.70 -24.32
CA SER A 450 29.51 20.04 -24.52
C SER A 450 28.94 19.73 -23.13
N PRO A 451 27.70 20.17 -22.81
CA PRO A 451 27.15 19.90 -21.50
C PRO A 451 27.16 18.38 -21.28
N ALA A 452 27.73 17.93 -20.16
CA ALA A 452 27.86 16.51 -19.84
C ALA A 452 26.53 15.75 -19.85
N PHE A 453 25.39 16.47 -19.82
CA PHE A 453 24.04 15.95 -19.87
C PHE A 453 23.12 16.85 -20.74
N GLY A 454 22.06 16.26 -21.30
CA GLY A 454 21.20 16.86 -22.32
C GLY A 454 20.54 18.20 -21.94
N SER A 455 20.11 18.93 -22.98
CA SER A 455 19.53 20.28 -22.89
C SER A 455 18.08 20.34 -22.39
N VAL A 456 17.43 19.20 -22.14
CA VAL A 456 16.01 19.16 -21.76
C VAL A 456 15.87 19.34 -20.24
N PRO A 457 15.09 20.32 -19.74
CA PRO A 457 14.78 20.43 -18.32
C PRO A 457 13.79 19.35 -17.91
N TYR A 458 13.81 18.96 -16.63
CA TYR A 458 12.93 17.93 -16.08
C TYR A 458 11.94 18.55 -15.09
N ILE A 459 10.72 18.03 -15.08
CA ILE A 459 9.75 18.23 -14.01
C ILE A 459 9.92 17.13 -12.96
N ALA A 460 9.92 17.52 -11.69
CA ALA A 460 9.95 16.59 -10.56
C ALA A 460 8.88 16.97 -9.54
N ARG A 461 7.99 16.03 -9.22
CA ARG A 461 6.96 16.23 -8.19
C ARG A 461 6.58 14.91 -7.53
N PRO A 462 6.03 14.93 -6.30
CA PRO A 462 5.41 13.74 -5.73
C PRO A 462 4.34 13.17 -6.65
N HIS A 463 4.27 11.84 -6.74
CA HIS A 463 3.19 11.14 -7.42
C HIS A 463 1.84 11.50 -6.76
N PRO A 464 0.75 11.71 -7.53
CA PRO A 464 -0.53 12.13 -6.96
C PRO A 464 -1.16 11.08 -6.04
N GLU A 465 -0.87 9.80 -6.29
CA GLU A 465 -1.27 8.68 -5.43
C GLU A 465 -0.08 8.28 -4.56
N GLN A 466 -0.32 8.19 -3.25
CA GLN A 466 0.67 7.80 -2.25
C GLN A 466 0.08 6.72 -1.36
N MET A 467 0.94 5.86 -0.81
CA MET A 467 0.49 4.88 0.17
C MET A 467 0.12 5.56 1.48
N SER A 468 -1.03 5.17 2.03
CA SER A 468 -1.48 5.60 3.36
C SER A 468 -0.72 4.89 4.49
N HIS A 469 -1.05 5.27 5.73
CA HIS A 469 -0.60 4.59 6.94
C HIS A 469 -0.78 3.07 6.85
N THR A 470 0.23 2.33 7.34
CA THR A 470 0.20 0.88 7.44
C THR A 470 0.24 0.43 8.91
N ALA A 471 1.26 0.87 9.66
CA ALA A 471 1.42 0.59 11.08
C ALA A 471 2.45 1.48 11.77
N PHE A 472 2.40 1.43 13.10
CA PHE A 472 3.47 1.80 14.00
C PHE A 472 4.37 0.58 14.24
N LEU A 473 5.67 0.82 14.16
CA LEU A 473 6.73 -0.16 14.45
C LEU A 473 7.35 0.18 15.80
N VAL A 474 7.27 -0.74 16.75
CA VAL A 474 7.78 -0.56 18.12
C VAL A 474 9.02 -1.42 18.31
N LYS A 475 10.12 -0.81 18.74
CA LYS A 475 11.39 -1.48 19.02
C LYS A 475 11.56 -1.64 20.53
N LEU A 476 11.47 -2.88 21.01
CA LEU A 476 11.71 -3.24 22.40
C LEU A 476 13.08 -3.92 22.52
N ARG A 477 13.90 -3.55 23.51
CA ARG A 477 15.16 -4.22 23.83
C ARG A 477 15.08 -4.90 25.19
N LYS A 478 15.44 -6.19 25.25
CA LYS A 478 15.57 -6.91 26.52
C LYS A 478 16.78 -6.40 27.29
N TYR A 479 16.61 -6.05 28.55
CA TYR A 479 17.72 -5.77 29.46
C TYR A 479 17.78 -6.82 30.56
N THR A 480 18.91 -6.89 31.26
CA THR A 480 19.11 -7.72 32.45
C THR A 480 19.32 -6.81 33.65
N HIS A 481 18.74 -7.18 34.78
CA HIS A 481 18.96 -6.50 36.05
C HIS A 481 20.30 -6.84 36.68
#